data_AF-A0A8D9F116-F1
#
_entry.id   AF-A0A8D9F116-F1
#
_cell.length_a   1.000
_cell.length_b   1.000
_cell.length_c   1.000
_cell.angle_alpha   90.00
_cell.angle_beta   90.00
_cell.angle_gamma   90.00
#
_symmetry.space_group_name_H-M   'P 1'
#
loop_
_entity.id
_entity.type
_entity.pdbx_description
1 polymer ?
#
loop_
_entity_poly.entity_id
_entity_poly.type
_entity_poly.pdbx_seq_one_letter_code
_entity_poly.pdbx_strand_id
1 'polypeptide(L)'
;MSLFSGLNFVSKTQSAALKHSSGLMNSSKSLPQTYCIRKYYQKLQNTSTILYRRCFHDVSRISFQNIDPNTVRTTLLNQGLQFHDGYTCIATRCKSSDEFNIFVNKTTGFYTCSSCKTSGPWNQLESRLKMVCPQSSNELNKNNTKITDQWNSIVQSSQPLHAIPDKLQQEIFSSLNLGKPSKSVISKLNMVVNTVSKTLYIPLVNYADQIVGYKQICGTEESTFPSKQCAGLLHCSPYKKKTDSAVIVQRVVDFLSLCNSNLNYNIICLPNGLTCLPQEILPCLEDYHKLYLWFGKDHESTRVFSTKLNQKRCYLIRCKVLNGSGFQHCPEF
;
A
#
# COMPACT_ATOMS: atom_id res chain seq x y z
N MET A 1 -36.33 56.94 -4.29
CA MET A 1 -37.49 56.47 -3.51
C MET A 1 -37.10 55.12 -2.89
N SER A 2 -36.45 55.06 -1.71
CA SER A 2 -37.04 55.16 -0.35
C SER A 2 -38.04 54.00 -0.13
N LEU A 3 -37.95 53.06 0.84
CA LEU A 3 -37.34 52.95 2.17
C LEU A 3 -37.24 51.43 2.51
N PHE A 4 -36.20 50.88 3.16
CA PHE A 4 -35.83 50.93 4.59
C PHE A 4 -36.82 50.31 5.60
N SER A 5 -36.35 49.28 6.31
CA SER A 5 -36.44 49.04 7.79
C SER A 5 -36.40 47.52 8.07
N GLY A 6 -35.73 46.98 9.10
CA GLY A 6 -35.02 47.60 10.21
C GLY A 6 -34.16 46.57 10.96
N LEU A 7 -33.06 47.09 11.50
CA LEU A 7 -32.18 46.50 12.51
C LEU A 7 -32.93 46.26 13.82
N ASN A 8 -32.43 45.34 14.66
CA ASN A 8 -32.10 45.71 16.04
C ASN A 8 -30.98 44.84 16.62
N PHE A 9 -29.93 45.56 16.99
CA PHE A 9 -28.79 45.19 17.80
C PHE A 9 -29.08 45.77 19.19
N VAL A 10 -28.95 45.02 20.28
CA VAL A 10 -28.70 45.60 21.60
C VAL A 10 -27.64 44.78 22.33
N SER A 11 -26.69 45.54 22.86
CA SER A 11 -25.43 45.15 23.47
C SER A 11 -25.39 45.51 24.97
N LYS A 12 -24.38 44.95 25.66
CA LYS A 12 -23.74 45.40 26.93
C LYS A 12 -24.52 45.04 28.21
N THR A 13 -23.92 44.62 29.32
CA THR A 13 -22.71 45.04 30.08
C THR A 13 -22.25 43.89 31.01
N GLN A 14 -20.98 43.49 31.12
CA GLN A 14 -19.87 43.96 32.00
C GLN A 14 -19.93 43.64 33.52
N SER A 15 -18.75 43.26 34.05
CA SER A 15 -18.27 43.12 35.46
C SER A 15 -18.53 41.77 36.16
N ALA A 16 -17.61 41.13 36.93
CA ALA A 16 -16.31 41.52 37.48
C ALA A 16 -15.47 40.27 37.85
N ALA A 17 -14.16 40.47 38.01
CA ALA A 17 -13.16 39.56 38.61
C ALA A 17 -13.43 39.35 40.13
N LEU A 18 -12.87 38.41 40.91
CA LEU A 18 -11.52 37.82 40.99
C LEU A 18 -11.51 36.78 42.17
N LYS A 19 -10.57 35.82 42.12
CA LYS A 19 -9.92 35.05 43.22
C LYS A 19 -10.31 33.57 43.50
N HIS A 20 -9.34 32.73 43.15
CA HIS A 20 -8.73 31.62 43.91
C HIS A 20 -9.61 30.61 44.66
N SER A 21 -9.60 29.37 44.16
CA SER A 21 -9.30 28.19 44.99
C SER A 21 -8.76 27.03 44.14
N SER A 22 -7.61 26.55 44.55
CA SER A 22 -6.89 25.34 44.14
C SER A 22 -7.72 24.05 44.13
N GLY A 23 -7.43 23.13 43.21
CA GLY A 23 -7.88 21.74 43.34
C GLY A 23 -7.81 20.87 42.09
N LEU A 24 -6.65 20.26 41.87
CA LEU A 24 -6.43 18.88 41.40
C LEU A 24 -7.14 18.33 40.14
N MET A 25 -6.27 17.95 39.19
CA MET A 25 -6.32 16.76 38.33
C MET A 25 -7.52 16.55 37.40
N ASN A 26 -7.24 16.61 36.09
CA ASN A 26 -7.52 15.48 35.19
C ASN A 26 -6.71 15.62 33.90
N SER A 27 -5.57 14.92 33.85
CA SER A 27 -4.92 14.59 32.58
C SER A 27 -5.69 13.43 31.95
N SER A 28 -6.40 13.72 30.87
CA SER A 28 -6.96 12.70 29.98
C SER A 28 -5.80 11.96 29.30
N LYS A 29 -5.27 10.94 29.98
CA LYS A 29 -4.28 10.00 29.44
C LYS A 29 -4.94 9.22 28.30
N SER A 30 -4.58 9.56 27.07
CA SER A 30 -4.81 8.70 25.91
C SER A 30 -4.22 7.32 26.20
N LEU A 31 -5.03 6.28 26.09
CA LEU A 31 -4.56 4.89 26.15
C LEU A 31 -3.42 4.69 25.14
N PRO A 32 -2.26 4.11 25.53
CA PRO A 32 -1.13 3.97 24.62
C PRO A 32 -1.48 3.07 23.43
N GLN A 33 -1.17 3.54 22.21
CA GLN A 33 -1.34 2.85 20.92
C GLN A 33 -0.79 1.42 20.88
N THR A 34 0.12 1.07 21.81
CA THR A 34 0.70 -0.26 22.01
C THR A 34 -0.32 -1.32 22.50
N TYR A 35 -1.44 -0.92 23.09
CA TYR A 35 -2.43 -1.84 23.66
C TYR A 35 -3.24 -2.61 22.60
N CYS A 36 -3.58 -1.97 21.47
CA CYS A 36 -4.37 -2.59 20.40
C CYS A 36 -3.58 -3.66 19.63
N ILE A 37 -2.30 -3.40 19.33
CA ILE A 37 -1.41 -4.38 18.69
C ILE A 37 -1.19 -5.59 19.61
N ARG A 38 -1.06 -5.36 20.93
CA ARG A 38 -0.85 -6.41 21.94
C ARG A 38 -2.05 -7.38 22.04
N LYS A 39 -3.29 -6.88 22.06
CA LYS A 39 -4.49 -7.74 22.11
C LYS A 39 -4.69 -8.57 20.84
N TYR A 40 -4.33 -8.04 19.68
CA TYR A 40 -4.39 -8.77 18.42
C TYR A 40 -3.42 -9.96 18.39
N TYR A 41 -2.17 -9.77 18.85
CA TYR A 41 -1.20 -10.87 18.94
C TYR A 41 -1.57 -11.95 19.97
N GLN A 42 -2.22 -11.58 21.07
CA GLN A 42 -2.76 -12.56 22.03
C GLN A 42 -3.81 -13.49 21.39
N LYS A 43 -4.55 -13.02 20.37
CA LYS A 43 -5.58 -13.81 19.67
C LYS A 43 -4.98 -14.69 18.57
N LEU A 44 -3.97 -14.22 17.85
CA LEU A 44 -3.29 -14.99 16.77
C LEU A 44 -2.43 -16.16 17.27
N GLN A 45 -1.88 -16.09 18.49
CA GLN A 45 -1.07 -17.18 19.04
C GLN A 45 -1.88 -18.42 19.42
N ASN A 46 -3.21 -18.30 19.54
CA ASN A 46 -4.11 -19.41 19.87
C ASN A 46 -4.66 -20.13 18.63
N THR A 47 -4.34 -19.67 17.42
CA THR A 47 -4.74 -20.32 16.16
C THR A 47 -3.54 -21.04 15.54
N SER A 48 -3.66 -22.35 15.38
CA SER A 48 -2.63 -23.27 14.87
C SER A 48 -1.91 -22.72 13.63
N THR A 49 -0.60 -22.53 13.78
CA THR A 49 0.32 -22.10 12.73
C THR A 49 0.39 -23.16 11.63
N ILE A 50 -0.31 -22.95 10.51
CA ILE A 50 -0.12 -23.76 9.31
C ILE A 50 1.23 -23.35 8.69
N LEU A 51 2.20 -24.27 8.75
CA LEU A 51 3.50 -24.18 8.10
C LEU A 51 3.32 -24.29 6.58
N TYR A 52 3.13 -23.16 5.90
CA TYR A 52 3.21 -23.13 4.44
C TYR A 52 4.67 -23.21 3.99
N ARG A 53 5.08 -24.38 3.52
CA ARG A 53 6.31 -24.57 2.75
C ARG A 53 6.13 -23.84 1.41
N ARG A 54 6.69 -22.63 1.27
CA ARG A 54 6.52 -21.82 0.05
C ARG A 54 7.65 -22.11 -0.94
N CYS A 55 7.28 -22.56 -2.13
CA CYS A 55 8.19 -22.69 -3.25
C CYS A 55 8.53 -21.28 -3.77
N PHE A 56 9.81 -20.92 -3.67
CA PHE A 56 10.34 -19.77 -4.36
C PHE A 56 10.57 -20.16 -5.82
N HIS A 57 10.32 -19.20 -6.72
CA HIS A 57 10.65 -19.19 -8.14
C HIS A 57 9.51 -19.63 -9.07
N ASP A 58 8.91 -18.65 -9.73
CA ASP A 58 8.60 -18.75 -11.16
C ASP A 58 8.58 -17.34 -11.77
N VAL A 59 9.76 -16.83 -12.13
CA VAL A 59 9.91 -15.67 -13.01
C VAL A 59 10.30 -16.18 -14.40
N SER A 60 9.64 -17.21 -14.90
CA SER A 60 9.81 -17.63 -16.30
C SER A 60 8.90 -16.79 -17.20
N ARG A 61 9.50 -15.87 -17.97
CA ARG A 61 9.10 -15.45 -19.35
C ARG A 61 9.74 -14.15 -19.85
N ILE A 62 10.39 -13.35 -19.01
CA ILE A 62 11.07 -12.12 -19.47
C ILE A 62 12.57 -12.39 -19.40
N SER A 63 13.24 -12.43 -20.55
CA SER A 63 14.70 -12.41 -20.61
C SER A 63 15.18 -11.06 -20.07
N PHE A 64 15.62 -11.04 -18.81
CA PHE A 64 16.18 -9.84 -18.22
C PHE A 64 17.55 -9.59 -18.82
N GLN A 65 17.69 -8.47 -19.52
CA GLN A 65 18.99 -7.94 -19.86
C GLN A 65 19.47 -7.19 -18.62
N ASN A 66 20.45 -7.75 -17.90
CA ASN A 66 21.12 -7.01 -16.84
C ASN A 66 21.82 -5.81 -17.50
N ILE A 67 21.21 -4.64 -17.39
CA ILE A 67 21.69 -3.41 -18.01
C ILE A 67 22.33 -2.57 -16.92
N ASP A 68 23.52 -2.05 -17.21
CA ASP A 68 24.18 -1.09 -16.33
C ASP A 68 23.30 0.18 -16.23
N PRO A 69 22.88 0.58 -15.01
CA PRO A 69 22.19 1.85 -14.78
C PRO A 69 22.88 3.07 -15.40
N ASN A 70 24.22 3.07 -15.53
CA ASN A 70 24.94 4.17 -16.16
C ASN A 70 24.63 4.31 -17.65
N THR A 71 24.43 3.19 -18.36
CA THR A 71 24.00 3.22 -19.77
C THR A 71 22.64 3.91 -19.90
N VAL A 72 21.71 3.60 -19.00
CA VAL A 72 20.39 4.27 -18.95
C VAL A 72 20.56 5.78 -18.74
N ARG A 73 21.34 6.19 -17.73
CA ARG A 73 21.59 7.62 -17.43
C ARG A 73 22.20 8.35 -18.63
N THR A 74 23.26 7.81 -19.22
CA THR A 74 23.95 8.41 -20.37
C THR A 74 23.02 8.54 -21.56
N THR A 75 22.22 7.52 -21.87
CA THR A 75 21.24 7.61 -22.96
C THR A 75 20.20 8.70 -22.69
N LEU A 76 19.66 8.81 -21.46
CA LEU A 76 18.70 9.85 -21.12
C LEU A 76 19.30 11.26 -21.26
N LEU A 77 20.53 11.47 -20.79
CA LEU A 77 21.25 12.74 -20.95
C LEU A 77 21.50 13.08 -22.43
N ASN A 78 21.92 12.11 -23.24
CA ASN A 78 22.15 12.29 -24.67
C ASN A 78 20.87 12.64 -25.43
N GLN A 79 19.71 12.25 -24.92
CA GLN A 79 18.40 12.62 -25.48
C GLN A 79 17.84 13.93 -24.88
N GLY A 80 18.61 14.62 -24.02
CA GLY A 80 18.17 15.86 -23.37
C GLY A 80 17.05 15.66 -22.34
N LEU A 81 16.85 14.44 -21.83
CA LEU A 81 15.79 14.12 -20.89
C LEU A 81 16.26 14.29 -19.45
N GLN A 82 15.43 14.95 -18.64
CA GLN A 82 15.60 14.96 -17.19
C GLN A 82 15.27 13.58 -16.62
N PHE A 83 16.00 13.17 -15.59
CA PHE A 83 15.74 11.95 -14.86
C PHE A 83 15.96 12.14 -13.35
N HIS A 84 15.25 11.34 -12.57
CA HIS A 84 15.42 11.21 -11.13
C HIS A 84 16.00 9.82 -10.83
N ASP A 85 17.08 9.78 -10.04
CA ASP A 85 17.76 8.53 -9.69
C ASP A 85 17.22 7.99 -8.36
N GLY A 86 16.20 7.13 -8.42
CA GLY A 86 15.51 6.60 -7.25
C GLY A 86 16.28 5.51 -6.49
N TYR A 87 15.62 4.76 -5.62
CA TYR A 87 16.20 3.65 -4.89
C TYR A 87 16.37 2.40 -5.76
N THR A 88 15.33 2.05 -6.51
CA THR A 88 15.27 0.83 -7.33
C THR A 88 15.08 1.12 -8.81
N CYS A 89 14.53 2.29 -9.14
CA CYS A 89 14.28 2.73 -10.49
C CYS A 89 15.01 4.03 -10.84
N ILE A 90 15.35 4.21 -12.12
CA ILE A 90 15.62 5.51 -12.72
C ILE A 90 14.31 6.01 -13.31
N ALA A 91 13.83 7.16 -12.88
CA ALA A 91 12.58 7.73 -13.33
C ALA A 91 12.83 8.84 -14.37
N THR A 92 12.07 8.88 -15.46
CA THR A 92 12.12 9.95 -16.48
C THR A 92 10.70 10.30 -16.96
N ARG A 93 10.58 11.35 -17.75
CA ARG A 93 9.29 11.83 -18.26
C ARG A 93 8.85 11.04 -19.48
N CYS A 94 7.55 10.86 -19.62
CA CYS A 94 6.96 10.38 -20.85
C CYS A 94 6.67 11.57 -21.78
N LYS A 95 6.78 11.41 -23.10
CA LYS A 95 6.42 12.49 -24.06
C LYS A 95 4.96 12.97 -23.89
N SER A 96 4.09 12.14 -23.33
CA SER A 96 2.69 12.45 -23.09
C SER A 96 2.39 13.06 -21.70
N SER A 97 3.40 13.36 -20.87
CA SER A 97 3.19 13.94 -19.55
C SER A 97 4.44 14.64 -18.99
N ASP A 98 4.24 15.73 -18.27
CA ASP A 98 5.32 16.49 -17.61
C ASP A 98 5.84 15.85 -16.31
N GLU A 99 5.15 14.82 -15.80
CA GLU A 99 5.57 14.11 -14.58
C GLU A 99 6.52 12.94 -14.89
N PHE A 100 7.29 12.53 -13.86
CA PHE A 100 8.14 11.35 -13.90
C PHE A 100 7.30 10.07 -13.93
N ASN A 101 6.93 9.67 -15.14
CA ASN A 101 6.00 8.57 -15.38
C ASN A 101 6.63 7.34 -16.01
N ILE A 102 7.90 7.39 -16.42
CA ILE A 102 8.63 6.22 -16.90
C ILE A 102 9.60 5.80 -15.81
N PHE A 103 9.55 4.54 -15.40
CA PHE A 103 10.41 3.98 -14.37
C PHE A 103 11.17 2.79 -14.92
N VAL A 104 12.51 2.88 -14.95
CA VAL A 104 13.41 1.82 -15.42
C VAL A 104 14.06 1.15 -14.22
N ASN A 105 13.84 -0.16 -14.03
CA ASN A 105 14.46 -0.94 -12.97
C ASN A 105 16.00 -0.98 -13.16
N LYS A 106 16.75 -0.59 -12.12
CA LYS A 106 18.22 -0.53 -12.13
C LYS A 106 18.91 -1.90 -12.24
N THR A 107 18.24 -2.97 -11.83
CA THR A 107 18.80 -4.32 -11.87
C THR A 107 18.46 -5.01 -13.19
N THR A 108 17.22 -4.90 -13.65
CA THR A 108 16.71 -5.70 -14.77
C THR A 108 16.57 -4.95 -16.08
N GLY A 109 16.70 -3.62 -16.05
CA GLY A 109 16.43 -2.76 -17.20
C GLY A 109 14.97 -2.75 -17.66
N PHE A 110 14.05 -3.41 -16.94
CA PHE A 110 12.63 -3.40 -17.30
C PHE A 110 12.04 -2.03 -16.99
N TYR A 111 11.33 -1.44 -17.96
CA TYR A 111 10.65 -0.16 -17.80
C TYR A 111 9.14 -0.34 -17.69
N THR A 112 8.50 0.59 -16.97
CA THR A 112 7.04 0.75 -16.91
C THR A 112 6.68 2.21 -17.10
N CYS A 113 5.53 2.49 -17.72
CA CYS A 113 5.03 3.84 -17.89
C CYS A 113 3.55 3.97 -17.49
N SER A 114 3.21 4.87 -16.56
CA SER A 114 1.81 5.16 -16.19
C SER A 114 1.11 6.00 -17.24
N SER A 115 1.79 6.91 -17.94
CA SER A 115 1.09 7.80 -18.86
C SER A 115 0.58 7.04 -20.09
N CYS A 116 1.47 6.29 -20.75
CA CYS A 116 1.13 5.57 -21.97
C CYS A 116 0.86 4.06 -21.77
N LYS A 117 0.94 3.57 -20.52
CA LYS A 117 0.68 2.16 -20.14
C LYS A 117 1.58 1.13 -20.81
N THR A 118 2.69 1.55 -21.42
CA THR A 118 3.66 0.63 -22.01
C THR A 118 4.71 0.18 -20.99
N SER A 119 5.13 -1.06 -21.09
CA SER A 119 6.24 -1.63 -20.32
C SER A 119 7.04 -2.60 -21.18
N GLY A 120 8.25 -2.94 -20.77
CA GLY A 120 9.10 -3.85 -21.51
C GLY A 120 10.57 -3.76 -21.11
N PRO A 121 11.45 -4.48 -21.79
CA PRO A 121 12.90 -4.32 -21.64
C PRO A 121 13.38 -2.95 -22.14
N TRP A 122 14.46 -2.45 -21.55
CA TRP A 122 15.06 -1.15 -21.87
C TRP A 122 15.34 -0.95 -23.35
N ASN A 123 15.82 -1.94 -24.08
CA ASN A 123 16.12 -1.80 -25.52
C ASN A 123 14.89 -1.33 -26.34
N GLN A 124 13.68 -1.74 -25.96
CA GLN A 124 12.45 -1.25 -26.59
C GLN A 124 12.19 0.22 -26.27
N LEU A 125 12.44 0.64 -25.02
CA LEU A 125 12.32 2.04 -24.63
C LEU A 125 13.40 2.88 -25.32
N GLU A 126 14.65 2.44 -25.29
CA GLU A 126 15.79 3.11 -25.90
C GLU A 126 15.57 3.38 -27.38
N SER A 127 15.09 2.39 -28.15
CA SER A 127 14.73 2.59 -29.55
C SER A 127 13.64 3.64 -29.73
N ARG A 128 12.62 3.67 -28.85
CA ARG A 128 11.55 4.69 -28.88
C ARG A 128 12.02 6.08 -28.48
N LEU A 129 13.02 6.17 -27.61
CA LEU A 129 13.63 7.45 -27.24
C LEU A 129 14.46 8.00 -28.40
N LYS A 130 15.23 7.14 -29.09
CA LYS A 130 16.09 7.49 -30.23
C LYS A 130 15.33 7.74 -31.55
N MET A 131 14.15 7.15 -31.73
CA MET A 131 13.34 7.32 -32.95
C MET A 131 12.26 8.41 -32.83
N VAL A 132 11.97 9.08 -33.95
CA VAL A 132 10.68 9.75 -34.17
C VAL A 132 9.64 8.65 -34.37
N CYS A 133 8.67 8.58 -33.45
CA CYS A 133 7.75 7.47 -33.20
C CYS A 133 7.19 6.75 -34.46
N PRO A 134 7.25 5.41 -34.49
CA PRO A 134 6.15 4.61 -35.02
C PRO A 134 5.37 3.94 -33.87
N GLN A 135 4.09 3.73 -34.14
CA GLN A 135 3.03 3.44 -33.18
C GLN A 135 3.23 2.18 -32.33
N SER A 136 2.60 2.23 -31.16
CA SER A 136 2.59 1.27 -30.05
C SER A 136 2.33 -0.19 -30.46
N SER A 137 3.20 -1.10 -29.99
CA SER A 137 2.86 -2.51 -29.83
C SER A 137 1.82 -2.68 -28.71
N ASN A 138 0.64 -3.18 -29.07
CA ASN A 138 -0.63 -3.09 -28.33
C ASN A 138 -0.90 -4.25 -27.35
N GLU A 139 0.09 -5.07 -26.99
CA GLU A 139 -0.19 -6.32 -26.28
C GLU A 139 -0.50 -6.15 -24.78
N LEU A 140 0.01 -5.11 -24.12
CA LEU A 140 -0.22 -4.88 -22.68
C LEU A 140 -1.52 -4.11 -22.36
N ASN A 141 -2.05 -3.30 -23.30
CA ASN A 141 -3.34 -2.62 -23.11
C ASN A 141 -4.51 -3.60 -22.94
N LYS A 142 -4.40 -4.81 -23.51
CA LYS A 142 -5.42 -5.87 -23.36
C LYS A 142 -5.50 -6.43 -21.93
N ASN A 143 -4.40 -6.44 -21.18
CA ASN A 143 -4.39 -7.00 -19.83
C ASN A 143 -4.99 -6.02 -18.81
N ASN A 144 -4.68 -4.72 -18.90
CA ASN A 144 -5.24 -3.71 -17.99
C ASN A 144 -6.75 -3.51 -18.19
N THR A 145 -7.22 -3.54 -19.44
CA THR A 145 -8.66 -3.50 -19.76
C THR A 145 -9.38 -4.70 -19.15
N LYS A 146 -8.84 -5.91 -19.34
CA LYS A 146 -9.40 -7.14 -18.74
C LYS A 146 -9.51 -7.09 -17.23
N ILE A 147 -8.50 -6.59 -16.51
CA ILE A 147 -8.57 -6.46 -15.04
C ILE A 147 -9.63 -5.45 -14.61
N THR A 148 -9.73 -4.32 -15.32
CA THR A 148 -10.73 -3.30 -15.05
C THR A 148 -12.14 -3.87 -15.21
N ASP A 149 -12.39 -4.62 -16.28
CA ASP A 149 -13.68 -5.27 -16.54
C ASP A 149 -14.01 -6.33 -15.48
N GLN A 150 -13.03 -7.13 -15.08
CA GLN A 150 -13.19 -8.11 -14.00
C GLN A 150 -13.52 -7.45 -12.66
N TRP A 151 -12.82 -6.37 -12.30
CA TRP A 151 -13.11 -5.61 -11.08
C TRP A 151 -14.52 -5.03 -11.10
N ASN A 152 -14.93 -4.43 -12.22
CA ASN A 152 -16.28 -3.88 -12.38
C ASN A 152 -17.35 -4.96 -12.22
N SER A 153 -17.11 -6.16 -12.73
CA SER A 153 -18.01 -7.31 -12.59
C SER A 153 -18.13 -7.77 -11.12
N ILE A 154 -17.01 -7.76 -10.37
CA ILE A 154 -17.00 -8.04 -8.92
C ILE A 154 -17.80 -6.97 -8.18
N VAL A 155 -17.58 -5.69 -8.47
CA VAL A 155 -18.30 -4.59 -7.82
C VAL A 155 -19.80 -4.67 -8.08
N GLN A 156 -20.21 -4.99 -9.31
CA GLN A 156 -21.64 -5.16 -9.66
C GLN A 156 -22.31 -6.34 -8.95
N SER A 157 -21.57 -7.43 -8.75
CA SER A 157 -22.07 -8.63 -8.07
C SER A 157 -21.84 -8.64 -6.55
N SER A 158 -21.28 -7.55 -6.00
CA SER A 158 -20.91 -7.42 -4.59
C SER A 158 -21.49 -6.15 -3.99
N GLN A 159 -21.32 -5.99 -2.68
CA GLN A 159 -21.75 -4.81 -1.96
C GLN A 159 -20.52 -4.10 -1.36
N PRO A 160 -20.45 -2.76 -1.42
CA PRO A 160 -19.46 -2.01 -0.68
C PRO A 160 -19.56 -2.32 0.80
N LEU A 161 -18.44 -2.65 1.44
CA LEU A 161 -18.44 -3.13 2.81
C LEU A 161 -19.03 -2.10 3.79
N HIS A 162 -18.82 -0.81 3.53
CA HIS A 162 -19.37 0.29 4.34
C HIS A 162 -20.90 0.42 4.25
N ALA A 163 -21.53 -0.11 3.20
CA ALA A 163 -22.98 -0.04 2.98
C ALA A 163 -23.74 -1.18 3.68
N ILE A 164 -23.03 -2.17 4.22
CA ILE A 164 -23.62 -3.35 4.87
C ILE A 164 -23.79 -3.08 6.38
N PRO A 165 -24.83 -3.62 7.05
CA PRO A 165 -25.01 -3.46 8.49
C PRO A 165 -23.80 -3.93 9.33
N ASP A 166 -23.50 -3.18 10.39
CA ASP A 166 -22.32 -3.40 11.24
C ASP A 166 -22.23 -4.83 11.82
N LYS A 167 -23.38 -5.45 12.13
CA LYS A 167 -23.49 -6.82 12.63
C LYS A 167 -23.02 -7.84 11.58
N LEU A 168 -23.49 -7.70 10.35
CA LEU A 168 -23.10 -8.58 9.24
C LEU A 168 -21.62 -8.38 8.87
N GLN A 169 -21.11 -7.15 8.91
CA GLN A 169 -19.67 -6.91 8.75
C GLN A 169 -18.85 -7.69 9.80
N GLN A 170 -19.29 -7.68 11.06
CA GLN A 170 -18.60 -8.39 12.14
C GLN A 170 -18.64 -9.90 11.97
N GLU A 171 -19.76 -10.46 11.50
CA GLU A 171 -19.90 -11.87 11.16
C GLU A 171 -18.95 -12.27 10.01
N ILE A 172 -18.88 -11.46 8.95
CA ILE A 172 -17.97 -11.67 7.81
C ILE A 172 -16.52 -11.69 8.29
N PHE A 173 -16.04 -10.63 8.96
CA PHE A 173 -14.66 -10.59 9.43
C PHE A 173 -14.32 -11.72 10.40
N SER A 174 -15.26 -12.10 11.27
CA SER A 174 -15.08 -13.25 12.16
C SER A 174 -14.95 -14.56 11.38
N SER A 175 -15.74 -14.76 10.33
CA SER A 175 -15.65 -15.95 9.48
C SER A 175 -14.34 -16.04 8.68
N LEU A 176 -13.71 -14.89 8.40
CA LEU A 176 -12.43 -14.80 7.71
C LEU A 176 -11.22 -14.82 8.67
N ASN A 177 -11.44 -15.01 9.98
CA ASN A 177 -10.41 -14.89 11.02
C ASN A 177 -9.68 -13.53 11.01
N LEU A 178 -10.39 -12.47 10.63
CA LEU A 178 -9.90 -11.10 10.56
C LEU A 178 -10.48 -10.27 11.70
N GLY A 179 -9.71 -9.30 12.20
CA GLY A 179 -10.26 -8.25 13.07
C GLY A 179 -11.05 -7.25 12.22
N LYS A 180 -12.29 -6.93 12.62
CA LYS A 180 -13.09 -5.88 11.96
C LYS A 180 -12.34 -4.53 12.07
N PRO A 181 -11.97 -3.89 10.95
CA PRO A 181 -11.37 -2.55 10.98
C PRO A 181 -12.40 -1.49 11.39
N SER A 182 -11.92 -0.32 11.82
CA SER A 182 -12.77 0.84 12.04
C SER A 182 -13.46 1.29 10.76
N LYS A 183 -14.60 2.00 10.90
CA LYS A 183 -15.36 2.54 9.76
C LYS A 183 -14.51 3.41 8.85
N SER A 184 -13.59 4.18 9.42
CA SER A 184 -12.70 5.06 8.67
C SER A 184 -11.74 4.27 7.78
N VAL A 185 -11.20 3.15 8.28
CA VAL A 185 -10.35 2.23 7.49
C VAL A 185 -11.16 1.53 6.40
N ILE A 186 -12.38 1.06 6.71
CA ILE A 186 -13.27 0.41 5.74
C ILE A 186 -13.58 1.35 4.57
N SER A 187 -13.95 2.60 4.86
CA SER A 187 -14.22 3.61 3.83
C SER A 187 -12.98 3.94 2.99
N LYS A 188 -11.79 3.90 3.58
CA LYS A 188 -10.54 4.23 2.89
C LYS A 188 -10.07 3.14 1.92
N LEU A 189 -10.27 1.88 2.29
CA LEU A 189 -9.74 0.73 1.53
C LEU A 189 -10.64 0.29 0.38
N ASN A 190 -11.80 0.93 0.16
CA ASN A 190 -12.74 0.61 -0.92
C ASN A 190 -13.05 -0.89 -1.02
N MET A 191 -13.21 -1.54 0.13
CA MET A 191 -13.46 -2.98 0.23
C MET A 191 -14.88 -3.29 -0.24
N VAL A 192 -15.02 -4.37 -1.02
CA VAL A 192 -16.31 -4.91 -1.42
C VAL A 192 -16.42 -6.35 -0.96
N VAL A 193 -17.63 -6.81 -0.67
CA VAL A 193 -17.88 -8.17 -0.21
C VAL A 193 -19.04 -8.78 -0.98
N ASN A 194 -18.85 -10.03 -1.39
CA ASN A 194 -19.95 -10.86 -1.83
C ASN A 194 -20.50 -11.60 -0.60
N THR A 195 -21.71 -11.24 -0.19
CA THR A 195 -22.34 -11.77 1.03
C THR A 195 -22.78 -13.22 0.88
N VAL A 196 -23.07 -13.67 -0.36
CA VAL A 196 -23.47 -15.05 -0.66
C VAL A 196 -22.27 -15.99 -0.52
N SER A 197 -21.14 -15.65 -1.15
CA SER A 197 -19.91 -16.45 -1.08
C SER A 197 -19.04 -16.12 0.14
N LYS A 198 -19.44 -15.15 0.96
CA LYS A 198 -18.66 -14.58 2.08
C LYS A 198 -17.23 -14.22 1.70
N THR A 199 -17.04 -13.74 0.47
CA THR A 199 -15.74 -13.41 -0.08
C THR A 199 -15.48 -11.92 -0.01
N LEU A 200 -14.36 -11.55 0.60
CA LEU A 200 -13.92 -10.16 0.75
C LEU A 200 -12.91 -9.83 -0.36
N TYR A 201 -13.12 -8.70 -1.03
CA TYR A 201 -12.24 -8.18 -2.07
C TYR A 201 -11.68 -6.81 -1.68
N ILE A 202 -10.38 -6.61 -1.92
CA ILE A 202 -9.67 -5.37 -1.63
C ILE A 202 -8.89 -4.96 -2.89
N PRO A 203 -9.14 -3.77 -3.47
CA PRO A 203 -8.47 -3.34 -4.69
C PRO A 203 -6.98 -3.08 -4.46
N LEU A 204 -6.16 -3.48 -5.42
CA LEU A 204 -4.72 -3.20 -5.49
C LEU A 204 -4.50 -2.04 -6.46
N VAL A 205 -3.78 -1.02 -5.99
CA VAL A 205 -3.53 0.20 -6.77
C VAL A 205 -2.06 0.33 -7.16
N ASN A 206 -1.81 0.85 -8.36
CA ASN A 206 -0.47 1.21 -8.81
C ASN A 206 -0.08 2.62 -8.33
N TYR A 207 1.09 3.10 -8.73
CA TYR A 207 1.58 4.42 -8.34
C TYR A 207 0.79 5.60 -8.92
N ALA A 208 -0.06 5.34 -9.92
CA ALA A 208 -0.96 6.32 -10.52
C ALA A 208 -2.38 6.21 -9.94
N ASP A 209 -2.53 5.58 -8.76
CA ASP A 209 -3.79 5.34 -8.06
C ASP A 209 -4.86 4.59 -8.87
N GLN A 210 -4.43 3.81 -9.86
CA GLN A 210 -5.34 3.00 -10.68
C GLN A 210 -5.45 1.58 -10.14
N ILE A 211 -6.67 1.05 -10.17
CA ILE A 211 -6.93 -0.35 -9.83
C ILE A 211 -6.34 -1.25 -10.92
N VAL A 212 -5.32 -2.02 -10.57
CA VAL A 212 -4.61 -2.94 -11.47
C VAL A 212 -4.65 -4.39 -10.97
N GLY A 213 -5.44 -4.64 -9.94
CA GLY A 213 -5.69 -5.96 -9.39
C GLY A 213 -6.53 -5.87 -8.13
N TYR A 214 -6.70 -7.01 -7.47
CA TYR A 214 -7.36 -7.10 -6.18
C TYR A 214 -6.82 -8.28 -5.38
N LYS A 215 -6.90 -8.17 -4.06
CA LYS A 215 -6.82 -9.31 -3.15
C LYS A 215 -8.21 -9.86 -2.91
N GLN A 216 -8.29 -11.18 -2.84
CA GLN A 216 -9.49 -11.94 -2.52
C GLN A 216 -9.23 -12.79 -1.29
N ILE A 217 -10.17 -12.78 -0.36
CA ILE A 217 -10.11 -13.55 0.88
C ILE A 217 -11.41 -14.34 1.01
N CYS A 218 -11.29 -15.67 1.01
CA CYS A 218 -12.40 -16.59 1.18
C CYS A 218 -12.01 -17.63 2.22
N GLY A 219 -12.74 -17.69 3.34
CA GLY A 219 -12.34 -18.48 4.50
C GLY A 219 -10.97 -18.03 5.02
N THR A 220 -9.99 -18.93 5.03
CA THR A 220 -8.61 -18.65 5.44
C THR A 220 -7.65 -18.43 4.27
N GLU A 221 -8.14 -18.56 3.04
CA GLU A 221 -7.31 -18.43 1.84
C GLU A 221 -7.21 -16.98 1.38
N GLU A 222 -5.98 -16.53 1.17
CA GLU A 222 -5.67 -15.22 0.60
C GLU A 222 -5.07 -15.44 -0.79
N SER A 223 -5.66 -14.79 -1.79
CA SER A 223 -5.22 -14.85 -3.19
C SER A 223 -5.18 -13.45 -3.80
N THR A 224 -4.39 -13.30 -4.87
CA THR A 224 -4.20 -12.04 -5.57
C THR A 224 -4.47 -12.23 -7.05
N PHE A 225 -5.14 -11.27 -7.66
CA PHE A 225 -5.49 -11.26 -9.07
C PHE A 225 -5.07 -9.93 -9.71
N PRO A 226 -4.35 -9.94 -10.84
CA PRO A 226 -3.73 -11.13 -11.44
C PRO A 226 -2.64 -11.72 -10.53
N SER A 227 -2.51 -13.04 -10.48
CA SER A 227 -1.58 -13.71 -9.54
C SER A 227 -0.11 -13.49 -9.91
N LYS A 228 0.19 -13.43 -11.20
CA LYS A 228 1.51 -13.07 -11.74
C LYS A 228 1.47 -11.64 -12.27
N GLN A 229 2.57 -10.90 -12.12
CA GLN A 229 2.74 -9.53 -12.65
C GLN A 229 1.70 -8.51 -12.12
N CYS A 230 1.15 -8.73 -10.93
CA CYS A 230 0.31 -7.71 -10.31
C CYS A 230 1.12 -6.43 -10.09
N ALA A 231 0.72 -5.36 -10.77
CA ALA A 231 1.38 -4.05 -10.72
C ALA A 231 0.87 -3.16 -9.57
N GLY A 232 0.08 -3.72 -8.66
CA GLY A 232 -0.57 -2.99 -7.58
C GLY A 232 -0.19 -3.50 -6.20
N LEU A 233 -0.35 -2.62 -5.21
CA LEU A 233 -0.19 -2.92 -3.80
C LEU A 233 -1.42 -2.45 -3.02
N LEU A 234 -1.61 -3.00 -1.82
CA LEU A 234 -2.55 -2.38 -0.88
C LEU A 234 -1.82 -1.26 -0.19
N HIS A 235 -2.47 -0.11 -0.09
CA HIS A 235 -1.93 1.06 0.57
C HIS A 235 -2.93 1.64 1.54
N CYS A 236 -2.44 2.02 2.73
CA CYS A 236 -3.19 2.80 3.68
C CYS A 236 -2.27 3.89 4.24
N SER A 237 -2.49 5.12 3.80
CA SER A 237 -1.81 6.30 4.37
C SER A 237 -2.40 6.70 5.74
N PRO A 238 -1.64 7.40 6.58
CA PRO A 238 -2.22 8.05 7.76
C PRO A 238 -3.07 9.27 7.37
N TYR A 239 -4.01 9.68 8.23
CA TYR A 239 -4.94 10.78 7.92
C TYR A 239 -4.31 12.18 7.93
N LYS A 240 -3.20 12.37 8.65
CA LYS A 240 -2.74 13.71 9.04
C LYS A 240 -1.41 14.18 8.42
N LYS A 241 -0.58 13.27 7.91
CA LYS A 241 0.73 13.62 7.31
C LYS A 241 1.17 12.60 6.26
N LYS A 242 1.60 13.05 5.08
CA LYS A 242 2.41 12.20 4.19
C LYS A 242 3.73 11.92 4.90
N THR A 243 4.05 10.65 5.13
CA THR A 243 5.35 10.22 5.65
C THR A 243 6.19 9.63 4.51
N ASP A 244 7.48 9.89 4.55
CA ASP A 244 8.50 9.26 3.68
C ASP A 244 8.85 7.83 4.12
N SER A 245 8.09 7.30 5.08
CA SER A 245 8.36 6.05 5.75
C SER A 245 7.13 5.14 5.64
N ALA A 246 7.35 3.86 5.31
CA ALA A 246 6.29 2.87 5.18
C ALA A 246 6.62 1.56 5.91
N VAL A 247 5.57 0.92 6.45
CA VAL A 247 5.62 -0.44 6.99
C VAL A 247 5.10 -1.40 5.93
N ILE A 248 5.92 -2.36 5.52
CA ILE A 248 5.56 -3.38 4.53
C ILE A 248 5.23 -4.69 5.24
N VAL A 249 4.03 -5.21 4.97
CA VAL A 249 3.56 -6.51 5.43
C VAL A 249 3.29 -7.46 4.25
N GLN A 250 3.20 -8.75 4.56
CA GLN A 250 2.98 -9.80 3.57
C GLN A 250 1.54 -10.34 3.50
N ARG A 251 0.70 -10.11 4.52
CA ARG A 251 -0.67 -10.65 4.62
C ARG A 251 -1.68 -9.57 4.90
N VAL A 252 -2.91 -9.76 4.44
CA VAL A 252 -4.00 -8.79 4.68
C VAL A 252 -4.35 -8.69 6.17
N VAL A 253 -4.29 -9.80 6.90
CA VAL A 253 -4.59 -9.81 8.33
C VAL A 253 -3.69 -8.85 9.12
N ASP A 254 -2.39 -8.83 8.79
CA ASP A 254 -1.42 -7.92 9.40
C ASP A 254 -1.64 -6.49 8.91
N PHE A 255 -1.93 -6.30 7.61
CA PHE A 255 -2.24 -5.01 7.00
C PHE A 255 -3.42 -4.32 7.70
N LEU A 256 -4.57 -4.99 7.80
CA LEU A 256 -5.78 -4.42 8.41
C LEU A 256 -5.57 -4.09 9.89
N SER A 257 -4.81 -4.92 10.59
CA SER A 257 -4.50 -4.71 12.02
C SER A 257 -3.65 -3.46 12.24
N LEU A 258 -2.68 -3.20 11.37
CA LEU A 258 -1.87 -1.98 11.43
C LEU A 258 -2.66 -0.75 11.00
N CYS A 259 -3.49 -0.86 9.97
CA CYS A 259 -4.41 0.21 9.57
C CYS A 259 -5.30 0.65 10.74
N ASN A 260 -5.78 -0.32 11.53
CA ASN A 260 -6.64 -0.05 12.68
C ASN A 260 -5.89 0.48 13.92
N SER A 261 -4.56 0.43 13.90
CA SER A 261 -3.72 0.86 15.03
C SER A 261 -3.42 2.36 15.02
N ASN A 262 -3.94 3.12 14.04
CA ASN A 262 -3.73 4.57 13.90
C ASN A 262 -2.26 4.99 13.98
N LEU A 263 -1.39 4.21 13.35
CA LEU A 263 0.03 4.51 13.23
C LEU A 263 0.25 5.71 12.30
N ASN A 264 1.25 6.54 12.62
CA ASN A 264 1.66 7.64 11.74
C ASN A 264 2.65 7.16 10.67
N TYR A 265 2.32 6.06 9.99
CA TYR A 265 3.13 5.45 8.94
C TYR A 265 2.23 5.01 7.79
N ASN A 266 2.75 5.06 6.57
CA ASN A 266 2.09 4.39 5.45
C ASN A 266 2.17 2.87 5.66
N ILE A 267 1.05 2.17 5.54
CA ILE A 267 1.01 0.72 5.64
C ILE A 267 0.84 0.16 4.23
N ILE A 268 1.68 -0.79 3.85
CA ILE A 268 1.69 -1.40 2.52
C ILE A 268 1.58 -2.91 2.66
N CYS A 269 0.64 -3.54 1.94
CA CYS A 269 0.62 -5.00 1.78
C CYS A 269 1.09 -5.38 0.39
N LEU A 270 2.03 -6.32 0.34
CA LEU A 270 2.52 -6.89 -0.92
C LEU A 270 1.45 -7.75 -1.60
N PRO A 271 1.38 -7.76 -2.94
CA PRO A 271 0.43 -8.58 -3.68
C PRO A 271 0.67 -10.07 -3.43
N ASN A 272 1.91 -10.55 -3.49
CA ASN A 272 2.22 -11.99 -3.41
C ASN A 272 3.08 -12.35 -2.19
N GLY A 273 3.00 -11.56 -1.12
CA GLY A 273 3.86 -11.71 0.05
C GLY A 273 5.34 -11.75 -0.34
N LEU A 274 6.10 -12.69 0.23
CA LEU A 274 7.52 -12.88 -0.10
C LEU A 274 7.77 -13.84 -1.27
N THR A 275 6.73 -14.47 -1.81
CA THR A 275 6.87 -15.44 -2.90
C THR A 275 7.39 -14.79 -4.17
N CYS A 276 6.90 -13.59 -4.48
CA CYS A 276 7.29 -12.81 -5.65
C CYS A 276 7.13 -11.31 -5.38
N LEU A 277 8.12 -10.53 -5.81
CA LEU A 277 8.05 -9.06 -5.87
C LEU A 277 7.95 -8.66 -7.34
N PRO A 278 6.75 -8.34 -7.86
CA PRO A 278 6.60 -7.83 -9.22
C PRO A 278 7.46 -6.58 -9.43
N GLN A 279 8.08 -6.43 -10.60
CA GLN A 279 8.95 -5.27 -10.86
C GLN A 279 8.11 -4.00 -11.04
N GLU A 280 6.86 -4.17 -11.45
CA GLU A 280 5.89 -3.12 -11.71
C GLU A 280 5.43 -2.39 -10.45
N ILE A 281 5.65 -2.96 -9.25
CA ILE A 281 5.30 -2.29 -7.97
C ILE A 281 6.45 -1.47 -7.38
N LEU A 282 7.66 -1.58 -7.93
CA LEU A 282 8.81 -0.81 -7.47
C LEU A 282 8.63 0.71 -7.56
N PRO A 283 8.01 1.26 -8.64
CA PRO A 283 7.70 2.70 -8.70
C PRO A 283 6.86 3.17 -7.52
N CYS A 284 5.89 2.36 -7.07
CA CYS A 284 5.03 2.68 -5.92
C CYS A 284 5.80 2.81 -4.61
N LEU A 285 7.05 2.31 -4.57
CA LEU A 285 7.89 2.32 -3.39
C LEU A 285 8.98 3.39 -3.43
N GLU A 286 9.12 4.15 -4.52
CA GLU A 286 10.21 5.12 -4.69
C GLU A 286 10.11 6.33 -3.73
N ASP A 287 8.89 6.74 -3.39
CA ASP A 287 8.61 7.85 -2.46
C ASP A 287 9.04 7.60 -1.01
N TYR A 288 9.44 6.36 -0.67
CA TYR A 288 9.76 5.99 0.71
C TYR A 288 11.26 5.90 0.97
N HIS A 289 11.77 6.85 1.74
CA HIS A 289 13.15 6.87 2.24
C HIS A 289 13.43 5.77 3.27
N LYS A 290 12.40 5.30 4.00
CA LYS A 290 12.53 4.20 4.97
C LYS A 290 11.43 3.16 4.79
N LEU A 291 11.83 1.90 4.70
CA LEU A 291 10.93 0.75 4.60
C LEU A 291 11.11 -0.17 5.80
N TYR A 292 10.09 -0.25 6.65
CA TYR A 292 10.06 -1.16 7.79
C TYR A 292 9.44 -2.49 7.36
N LEU A 293 10.26 -3.53 7.27
CA LEU A 293 9.86 -4.86 6.79
C LEU A 293 9.31 -5.68 7.95
N TRP A 294 8.00 -5.90 7.96
CA TRP A 294 7.28 -6.73 8.93
C TRP A 294 6.88 -8.06 8.30
N PHE A 295 7.83 -8.97 8.17
CA PHE A 295 7.61 -10.28 7.55
C PHE A 295 7.62 -11.47 8.52
N GLY A 296 7.74 -11.20 9.82
CA GLY A 296 7.76 -12.24 10.84
C GLY A 296 9.13 -12.91 10.97
N LYS A 297 9.14 -14.25 11.06
CA LYS A 297 10.34 -15.04 11.43
C LYS A 297 11.23 -15.42 10.24
N ASP A 298 10.77 -15.25 9.01
CA ASP A 298 11.52 -15.68 7.82
C ASP A 298 12.61 -14.67 7.45
N HIS A 299 13.73 -14.75 8.17
CA HIS A 299 14.84 -13.83 8.03
C HIS A 299 15.55 -13.93 6.68
N GLU A 300 15.69 -15.14 6.12
CA GLU A 300 16.39 -15.35 4.85
C GLU A 300 15.61 -14.74 3.69
N SER A 301 14.31 -15.04 3.60
CA SER A 301 13.46 -14.42 2.58
C SER A 301 13.39 -12.91 2.76
N THR A 302 13.38 -12.42 4.00
CA THR A 302 13.40 -10.97 4.27
C THR A 302 14.68 -10.31 3.78
N ARG A 303 15.86 -10.94 3.98
CA ARG A 303 17.14 -10.42 3.47
C ARG A 303 17.14 -10.35 1.95
N VAL A 304 16.75 -11.44 1.27
CA VAL A 304 16.63 -11.49 -0.20
C VAL A 304 15.62 -10.47 -0.72
N PHE A 305 14.54 -10.23 0.01
CA PHE A 305 13.55 -9.22 -0.36
C PHE A 305 14.11 -7.79 -0.19
N SER A 306 14.85 -7.54 0.89
CA SER A 306 15.44 -6.23 1.19
C SER A 306 16.48 -5.79 0.15
N THR A 307 17.25 -6.72 -0.42
CA THR A 307 18.23 -6.40 -1.47
C THR A 307 17.53 -5.89 -2.73
N LYS A 308 16.40 -6.50 -3.12
CA LYS A 308 15.56 -6.04 -4.25
C LYS A 308 14.95 -4.65 -4.03
N LEU A 309 14.76 -4.26 -2.78
CA LEU A 309 14.18 -2.96 -2.39
C LEU A 309 15.22 -1.90 -2.04
N ASN A 310 16.51 -2.13 -2.35
CA ASN A 310 17.62 -1.33 -1.85
C ASN A 310 17.78 -1.48 -0.33
N GLN A 311 18.66 -2.40 0.07
CA GLN A 311 18.82 -2.82 1.46
C GLN A 311 19.11 -1.67 2.43
N LYS A 312 19.79 -0.60 1.97
CA LYS A 312 20.20 0.53 2.82
C LYS A 312 19.02 1.29 3.44
N ARG A 313 17.84 1.24 2.82
CA ARG A 313 16.62 1.86 3.33
C ARG A 313 15.67 0.90 4.03
N CYS A 314 16.04 -0.39 4.12
CA CYS A 314 15.18 -1.43 4.69
C CYS A 314 15.54 -1.70 6.16
N TYR A 315 14.54 -1.64 7.03
CA TYR A 315 14.66 -1.88 8.47
C TYR A 315 13.81 -3.09 8.86
N LEU A 316 14.44 -4.13 9.39
CA LEU A 316 13.74 -5.37 9.74
C LEU A 316 13.09 -5.26 11.11
N ILE A 317 11.77 -5.41 11.19
CA ILE A 317 11.06 -5.48 12.46
C ILE A 317 11.19 -6.89 13.03
N ARG A 318 11.82 -6.99 14.22
CA ARG A 318 11.93 -8.25 14.96
C ARG A 318 10.94 -8.25 16.12
N CYS A 319 9.99 -9.18 16.09
CA CYS A 319 9.17 -9.47 17.25
C CYS A 319 9.98 -10.37 18.20
N LYS A 320 10.30 -9.89 19.40
CA LYS A 320 10.91 -10.73 20.44
C LYS A 320 9.83 -11.62 21.05
N VAL A 321 10.04 -12.93 21.05
CA VAL A 321 9.27 -13.87 21.87
C VAL A 321 9.98 -13.95 23.22
N LEU A 322 9.32 -13.51 24.29
CA LEU A 322 9.82 -13.70 25.65
C LEU A 322 9.36 -15.05 26.18
N ASN A 323 10.31 -15.86 26.67
CA ASN A 323 10.02 -17.06 27.43
C ASN A 323 9.54 -16.63 28.83
N GLY A 324 8.36 -17.08 29.24
CA GLY A 324 7.82 -16.87 30.59
C GLY A 324 6.99 -15.60 30.76
N SER A 325 5.70 -15.80 31.06
CA SER A 325 4.75 -14.84 31.66
C SER A 325 4.93 -13.35 31.35
N GLY A 326 4.17 -12.85 30.37
CA GLY A 326 3.88 -11.42 30.21
C GLY A 326 4.71 -10.72 29.14
N PHE A 327 4.26 -10.82 27.89
CA PHE A 327 4.90 -10.16 26.75
C PHE A 327 4.75 -8.65 26.80
N GLN A 328 5.86 -7.92 26.70
CA GLN A 328 5.85 -6.51 26.29
C GLN A 328 7.04 -6.18 25.36
N HIS A 329 6.73 -5.21 24.47
CA HIS A 329 7.59 -4.51 23.50
C HIS A 329 7.79 -5.21 22.14
N CYS A 330 6.84 -4.95 21.22
CA CYS A 330 7.24 -4.59 19.86
C CYS A 330 8.21 -3.41 19.97
N PRO A 331 9.29 -3.34 19.17
CA PRO A 331 10.15 -2.17 19.15
C PRO A 331 9.27 -0.93 18.96
N GLU A 332 9.46 0.08 19.80
CA GLU A 332 8.86 1.38 19.59
C GLU A 332 9.25 1.86 18.18
N PHE A 333 8.23 2.29 17.43
CA PHE A 333 8.36 2.76 16.06
C PHE A 333 8.87 4.19 16.02
#